data_AF-A0A6P0Y4R0-F1
#
_entry.id   AF-A0A6P0Y4R0-F1
#
_cell.length_a   1.000
_cell.length_b   1.000
_cell.length_c   1.000
_cell.angle_alpha   90.00
_cell.angle_beta   90.00
_cell.angle_gamma   90.00
#
_symmetry.space_group_name_H-M   'P 1'
#
loop_
_entity.id
_entity.type
_entity.pdbx_description
1 polymer ?
#
loop_
_entity_poly.entity_id
_entity_poly.type
_entity_poly.pdbx_seq_one_letter_code
_entity_poly.pdbx_strand_id
1 'polypeptide(L)'
;MNLKDSTIINLLERIALALEGKPNSLGFGEPPRPRMVYVGKYHEGKDYLWHFLDNAKNPVPIDRKALTGIIFAVSITPASRGTQYLDAFVDSGQRYVVRSELESTFASDLLAALSTLSPKELNIPLTIGVAAGVTECRASVWTGGGRRLKVPDELMCLPVRELAHQVGEALRCAADLRFVEEGA
;
A
#
# COMPACT_ATOMS: atom_id res chain seq x y z
N MET A 1 -35.77 -30.78 -12.81
CA MET A 1 -35.48 -29.53 -13.53
C MET A 1 -34.64 -28.66 -12.59
N ASN A 2 -33.33 -28.58 -12.86
CA ASN A 2 -32.30 -28.21 -11.89
C ASN A 2 -32.05 -26.69 -11.95
N LEU A 3 -32.71 -25.92 -11.08
CA LEU A 3 -32.67 -24.43 -11.09
C LEU A 3 -31.25 -23.83 -10.86
N LYS A 4 -30.30 -24.63 -10.38
CA LYS A 4 -28.91 -24.20 -10.18
C LYS A 4 -28.16 -24.04 -11.52
N ASP A 5 -28.46 -24.90 -12.48
CA ASP A 5 -27.76 -24.92 -13.76
C ASP A 5 -28.18 -23.71 -14.61
N SER A 6 -29.46 -23.34 -14.61
CA SER A 6 -29.95 -22.16 -15.35
C SER A 6 -29.42 -20.84 -14.80
N THR A 7 -29.20 -20.73 -13.49
CA THR A 7 -28.70 -19.50 -12.86
C THR A 7 -27.21 -19.30 -13.15
N ILE A 8 -26.45 -20.40 -13.14
CA ILE A 8 -25.03 -20.40 -13.48
C ILE A 8 -24.85 -20.08 -14.97
N ILE A 9 -25.62 -20.72 -15.85
CA ILE A 9 -25.57 -20.45 -17.29
C ILE A 9 -25.87 -18.97 -17.57
N ASN A 10 -26.91 -18.40 -16.94
CA ASN A 10 -27.29 -17.01 -17.13
C ASN A 10 -26.23 -16.03 -16.57
N LEU A 11 -25.55 -16.39 -15.47
CA LEU A 11 -24.40 -15.62 -14.96
C LEU A 11 -23.21 -15.66 -15.92
N LEU A 12 -22.91 -16.83 -16.49
CA LEU A 12 -21.81 -17.01 -17.43
C LEU A 12 -22.05 -16.26 -18.74
N GLU A 13 -23.29 -16.29 -19.25
CA GLU A 13 -23.69 -15.51 -20.42
C GLU A 13 -23.54 -14.01 -20.16
N ARG A 14 -23.96 -13.52 -18.99
CA ARG A 14 -23.78 -12.12 -18.61
C ARG A 14 -22.32 -11.70 -18.47
N ILE A 15 -21.46 -12.59 -17.98
CA ILE A 15 -20.01 -12.34 -17.90
C ILE A 15 -19.41 -12.34 -19.31
N ALA A 16 -19.72 -13.33 -20.15
CA ALA A 16 -19.24 -13.42 -21.52
C ALA A 16 -19.62 -12.18 -22.33
N LEU A 17 -20.88 -11.73 -22.21
CA LEU A 17 -21.41 -10.54 -22.89
C LEU A 17 -20.79 -9.24 -22.33
N ALA A 18 -20.42 -9.20 -21.06
CA ALA A 18 -19.68 -8.08 -20.45
C ALA A 18 -18.19 -8.05 -20.81
N LEU A 19 -17.67 -9.14 -21.38
CA LEU A 19 -16.30 -9.29 -21.86
C LEU A 19 -16.20 -9.19 -23.41
N GLU A 20 -17.25 -9.49 -24.16
CA GLU A 20 -17.33 -9.25 -25.60
C GLU A 20 -17.10 -7.77 -25.92
N GLY A 21 -16.11 -7.50 -26.78
CA GLY A 21 -15.74 -6.13 -27.18
C GLY A 21 -14.82 -5.38 -26.22
N LYS A 22 -14.47 -5.94 -25.05
CA LYS A 22 -13.32 -5.45 -24.28
C LYS A 22 -12.06 -6.10 -24.84
N PRO A 23 -11.06 -5.33 -25.29
CA PRO A 23 -9.79 -5.90 -25.68
C PRO A 23 -9.10 -6.45 -24.41
N ASN A 24 -9.40 -7.69 -24.05
CA ASN A 24 -8.51 -8.49 -23.24
C ASN A 24 -7.34 -8.86 -24.14
N SER A 25 -6.40 -7.93 -24.34
CA SER A 25 -5.13 -8.28 -24.98
C SER A 25 -4.40 -9.18 -24.00
N LEU A 26 -4.53 -10.49 -24.18
CA LEU A 26 -3.50 -11.40 -23.68
C LEU A 26 -2.22 -11.04 -24.44
N GLY A 27 -1.27 -10.40 -23.75
CA GLY A 27 -0.08 -9.78 -24.34
C GLY A 27 0.22 -8.40 -23.73
N PHE A 28 0.95 -7.56 -24.48
CA PHE A 28 1.28 -6.19 -24.08
C PHE A 28 0.02 -5.30 -24.00
N GLY A 29 -0.50 -5.11 -22.80
CA GLY A 29 -1.48 -4.06 -22.48
C GLY A 29 -0.82 -2.91 -21.72
N GLU A 30 -1.57 -1.80 -21.52
CA GLU A 30 -1.13 -0.81 -20.53
C GLU A 30 -1.01 -1.50 -19.16
N PRO A 31 0.14 -1.41 -18.49
CA PRO A 31 0.28 -1.97 -17.15
C PRO A 31 -0.77 -1.31 -16.25
N PRO A 32 -1.45 -2.07 -15.37
CA PRO A 32 -2.43 -1.50 -14.46
C PRO A 32 -1.75 -0.38 -13.65
N ARG A 33 -2.26 0.85 -13.81
CA ARG A 33 -1.71 2.02 -13.13
C ARG A 33 -1.87 1.84 -11.63
N PRO A 34 -0.82 2.10 -10.82
CA PRO A 34 -0.94 2.02 -9.37
C PRO A 34 -2.03 2.97 -8.86
N ARG A 35 -2.84 2.51 -7.91
CA ARG A 35 -3.85 3.36 -7.25
C ARG A 35 -3.19 4.14 -6.12
N MET A 36 -3.29 5.47 -6.19
CA MET A 36 -2.76 6.37 -5.16
C MET A 36 -3.70 6.44 -3.96
N VAL A 37 -3.18 6.11 -2.78
CA VAL A 37 -3.88 6.21 -1.49
C VAL A 37 -3.22 7.33 -0.70
N TYR A 38 -3.97 8.36 -0.36
CA TYR A 38 -3.47 9.51 0.38
C TYR A 38 -3.80 9.36 1.85
N VAL A 39 -2.80 9.44 2.71
CA VAL A 39 -2.97 9.47 4.16
C VAL A 39 -3.33 10.89 4.58
N GLY A 40 -4.46 11.04 5.25
CA GLY A 40 -4.99 12.35 5.63
C GLY A 40 -4.32 12.93 6.87
N LYS A 41 -4.39 14.26 7.00
CA LYS A 41 -4.28 14.95 8.30
C LYS A 41 -5.64 14.85 8.98
N TYR A 42 -5.66 14.46 10.25
CA TYR A 42 -6.87 14.43 11.04
C TYR A 42 -7.34 15.87 11.27
N HIS A 43 -8.17 16.41 10.37
CA HIS A 43 -8.73 17.74 10.49
C HIS A 43 -10.21 17.65 10.83
N GLU A 44 -10.55 18.25 11.97
CA GLU A 44 -11.87 18.65 12.46
C GLU A 44 -13.05 18.31 11.53
N GLY A 45 -13.71 17.18 11.81
CA GLY A 45 -15.03 16.86 11.29
C GLY A 45 -15.11 15.90 10.09
N LYS A 46 -13.99 15.31 9.63
CA LYS A 46 -14.02 14.25 8.61
C LYS A 46 -13.22 13.01 9.05
N ASP A 47 -13.92 11.91 9.31
CA ASP A 47 -13.40 10.67 9.91
C ASP A 47 -12.68 9.72 8.93
N TYR A 48 -11.97 10.22 7.92
CA TYR A 48 -11.23 9.34 7.00
C TYR A 48 -9.72 9.46 7.16
N LEU A 49 -9.10 8.34 7.51
CA LEU A 49 -7.66 8.23 7.76
C LEU A 49 -6.85 8.19 6.46
N TRP A 50 -7.44 7.63 5.42
CA TRP A 50 -6.90 7.62 4.07
C TRP A 50 -8.01 7.65 3.02
N HIS A 51 -7.68 8.09 1.82
CA HIS A 51 -8.64 8.34 0.76
C HIS A 51 -8.01 8.16 -0.63
N PHE A 52 -8.86 7.92 -1.62
CA PHE A 52 -8.52 8.12 -3.02
C PHE A 52 -8.82 9.57 -3.42
N LEU A 53 -8.30 10.00 -4.56
CA LEU A 53 -8.78 11.21 -5.24
C LEU A 53 -9.66 10.79 -6.43
N ASP A 54 -10.83 11.39 -6.56
CA ASP A 54 -11.64 11.24 -7.76
C ASP A 54 -11.06 12.03 -8.96
N ASN A 55 -11.72 11.96 -10.12
CA ASN A 55 -11.30 12.67 -11.32
C ASN A 55 -11.29 14.20 -11.17
N ALA A 56 -12.08 14.73 -10.24
CA ALA A 56 -12.13 16.14 -9.87
C ALA A 56 -11.19 16.50 -8.71
N LYS A 57 -10.34 15.56 -8.27
CA LYS A 57 -9.39 15.66 -7.15
C LYS A 57 -10.07 15.85 -5.79
N ASN A 58 -11.31 15.41 -5.62
CA ASN A 58 -11.95 15.37 -4.32
C ASN A 58 -11.58 14.10 -3.56
N PRO A 59 -11.38 14.17 -2.24
CA PRO A 59 -11.18 13.00 -1.39
C PRO A 59 -12.38 12.06 -1.42
N VAL A 60 -12.13 10.78 -1.73
CA VAL A 60 -13.08 9.67 -1.59
C VAL A 60 -12.59 8.78 -0.44
N PRO A 61 -13.28 8.78 0.72
CA PRO A 61 -12.89 8.00 1.89
C PRO A 61 -12.71 6.51 1.61
N ILE A 62 -11.76 5.90 2.30
CA ILE A 62 -11.60 4.44 2.33
C ILE A 62 -11.99 3.96 3.74
N ASP A 63 -13.10 3.22 3.84
CA ASP A 63 -13.64 2.74 5.12
C ASP A 63 -12.78 1.68 5.80
N ARG A 64 -11.96 0.96 5.02
CA ARG A 64 -11.02 -0.05 5.54
C ARG A 64 -9.91 0.66 6.30
N LYS A 65 -9.48 0.14 7.45
CA LYS A 65 -8.39 0.76 8.25
C LYS A 65 -7.02 0.11 8.03
N ALA A 66 -6.96 -0.93 7.21
CA ALA A 66 -5.75 -1.68 6.95
C ALA A 66 -5.64 -2.15 5.49
N LEU A 67 -4.40 -2.24 5.00
CA LEU A 67 -3.99 -2.68 3.67
C LEU A 67 -2.93 -3.75 3.86
N THR A 68 -3.21 -4.95 3.38
CA THR A 68 -2.27 -6.08 3.45
C THR A 68 -1.66 -6.31 2.08
N GLY A 69 -0.34 -6.38 2.00
CA GLY A 69 0.39 -6.63 0.76
C GLY A 69 1.89 -6.67 0.98
N ILE A 70 2.62 -6.95 -0.10
CA ILE A 70 4.10 -6.92 -0.10
C ILE A 70 4.53 -5.50 -0.40
N ILE A 71 5.23 -4.88 0.55
CA ILE A 71 5.85 -3.58 0.34
C ILE A 71 7.15 -3.84 -0.40
N PHE A 72 7.29 -3.34 -1.62
CA PHE A 72 8.44 -3.66 -2.48
C PHE A 72 9.35 -2.48 -2.77
N ALA A 73 8.90 -1.25 -2.50
CA ALA A 73 9.72 -0.05 -2.60
C ALA A 73 9.19 1.05 -1.69
N VAL A 74 10.10 1.94 -1.29
CA VAL A 74 9.77 3.26 -0.73
C VAL A 74 10.51 4.32 -1.52
N SER A 75 9.88 5.48 -1.72
CA SER A 75 10.49 6.61 -2.43
C SER A 75 10.11 7.92 -1.78
N ILE A 76 11.03 8.88 -1.81
CA ILE A 76 10.75 10.26 -1.43
C ILE A 76 10.52 11.05 -2.70
N THR A 77 9.28 11.50 -2.92
CA THR A 77 8.91 12.27 -4.10
C THR A 77 8.72 13.75 -3.79
N PRO A 78 9.33 14.66 -4.55
CA PRO A 78 9.06 16.08 -4.43
C PRO A 78 7.69 16.43 -5.03
N ALA A 79 7.01 17.40 -4.43
CA ALA A 79 5.84 18.03 -5.01
C ALA A 79 6.07 19.51 -5.30
N SER A 80 5.13 20.10 -6.03
CA SER A 80 5.09 21.55 -6.25
C SER A 80 5.08 22.28 -4.90
N ARG A 81 5.88 23.35 -4.78
CA ARG A 81 6.01 24.21 -3.57
C ARG A 81 6.87 23.63 -2.43
N GLY A 82 7.76 22.69 -2.72
CA GLY A 82 8.79 22.26 -1.77
C GLY A 82 8.33 21.21 -0.74
N THR A 83 7.07 20.81 -0.75
CA THR A 83 6.57 19.68 0.04
C THR A 83 7.15 18.37 -0.51
N GLN A 84 7.55 17.47 0.38
CA GLN A 84 8.02 16.13 0.03
C GLN A 84 7.08 15.07 0.58
N TYR A 85 6.92 13.99 -0.17
CA TYR A 85 6.05 12.88 0.18
C TYR A 85 6.86 11.61 0.32
N LEU A 86 6.45 10.78 1.27
CA LEU A 86 6.83 9.37 1.30
C LEU A 86 5.81 8.58 0.48
N ASP A 87 6.29 7.84 -0.50
CA ASP A 87 5.53 6.89 -1.30
C ASP A 87 5.96 5.46 -0.95
N ALA A 88 5.06 4.69 -0.34
CA ALA A 88 5.25 3.26 -0.12
C ALA A 88 4.50 2.46 -1.20
N PHE A 89 5.23 1.65 -1.96
CA PHE A 89 4.69 0.85 -3.05
C PHE A 89 4.31 -0.54 -2.54
N VAL A 90 3.03 -0.88 -2.66
CA VAL A 90 2.44 -2.09 -2.09
C VAL A 90 1.78 -2.92 -3.18
N ASP A 91 2.13 -4.20 -3.23
CA ASP A 91 1.45 -5.19 -4.05
C ASP A 91 0.47 -6.02 -3.20
N SER A 92 -0.82 -5.97 -3.54
CA SER A 92 -1.90 -6.65 -2.81
C SER A 92 -2.89 -7.35 -3.76
N GLY A 93 -2.39 -7.83 -4.90
CA GLY A 93 -3.20 -8.29 -6.04
C GLY A 93 -3.55 -7.15 -7.01
N GLN A 94 -3.48 -5.90 -6.55
CA GLN A 94 -3.31 -4.71 -7.38
C GLN A 94 -2.25 -3.81 -6.75
N ARG A 95 -1.59 -2.99 -7.58
CA ARG A 95 -0.54 -2.07 -7.11
C ARG A 95 -1.17 -0.84 -6.47
N TYR A 96 -0.73 -0.54 -5.26
CA TYR A 96 -1.05 0.68 -4.54
C TYR A 96 0.21 1.49 -4.27
N VAL A 97 0.03 2.80 -4.18
CA VAL A 97 1.04 3.72 -3.64
C VAL A 97 0.41 4.43 -2.47
N VAL A 98 0.86 4.11 -1.26
CA VAL A 98 0.44 4.80 -0.04
C VAL A 98 1.32 6.02 0.13
N ARG A 99 0.71 7.20 0.02
CA ARG A 99 1.35 8.50 0.04
C ARG A 99 1.03 9.25 1.32
N SER A 100 2.07 9.73 2.00
CA SER A 100 1.97 10.65 3.14
C SER A 100 2.98 11.79 3.00
N GLU A 101 2.77 12.90 3.71
CA GLU A 101 3.83 13.91 3.85
C GLU A 101 5.06 13.27 4.52
N LEU A 102 6.26 13.64 4.07
CA LEU A 102 7.51 13.04 4.54
C LEU A 102 7.68 13.23 6.06
N GLU A 103 7.39 14.43 6.57
CA GLU A 103 7.56 14.77 7.98
C GLU A 103 6.38 14.34 8.88
N SER A 104 5.43 13.56 8.34
CA SER A 104 4.27 13.11 9.11
C SER A 104 4.63 12.00 10.10
N THR A 105 3.86 11.93 11.19
CA THR A 105 3.95 10.85 12.18
C THR A 105 3.75 9.48 11.51
N PHE A 106 2.85 9.39 10.53
CA PHE A 106 2.64 8.19 9.72
C PHE A 106 3.91 7.73 9.01
N ALA A 107 4.64 8.64 8.36
CA ALA A 107 5.85 8.32 7.61
C ALA A 107 6.95 7.79 8.54
N SER A 108 7.15 8.45 9.69
CA SER A 108 8.10 8.02 10.72
C SER A 108 7.73 6.64 11.28
N ASP A 109 6.48 6.46 11.74
CA ASP A 109 5.98 5.19 12.28
C ASP A 109 6.13 4.04 11.27
N LEU A 110 5.82 4.28 10.00
CA LEU A 110 5.90 3.25 8.95
C LEU A 110 7.35 2.84 8.69
N LEU A 111 8.23 3.81 8.45
CA LEU A 111 9.63 3.51 8.13
C LEU A 111 10.37 2.91 9.31
N ALA A 112 10.11 3.40 10.53
CA ALA A 112 10.70 2.83 11.74
C ALA A 112 10.21 1.39 11.98
N ALA A 113 8.97 1.06 11.64
CA ALA A 113 8.52 -0.33 11.70
C ALA A 113 9.19 -1.21 10.64
N LEU A 114 9.32 -0.73 9.41
CA LEU A 114 9.96 -1.48 8.33
C LEU A 114 11.45 -1.70 8.55
N SER A 115 12.16 -0.76 9.18
CA SER A 115 13.59 -0.93 9.49
C SER A 115 13.87 -1.98 10.55
N THR A 116 12.86 -2.44 11.31
CA THR A 116 13.00 -3.57 12.24
C THR A 116 12.99 -4.94 11.56
N LEU A 117 12.60 -4.99 10.27
CA LEU A 117 12.42 -6.24 9.54
C LEU A 117 13.68 -6.65 8.79
N SER A 118 13.95 -7.95 8.78
CA SER A 118 14.97 -8.52 7.90
C SER A 118 14.51 -8.51 6.43
N PRO A 119 15.42 -8.58 5.45
CA PRO A 119 15.06 -8.68 4.03
C PRO A 119 14.10 -9.84 3.71
N LYS A 120 14.22 -10.97 4.44
CA LYS A 120 13.30 -12.11 4.29
C LYS A 120 11.89 -11.78 4.76
N GLU A 121 11.76 -11.03 5.86
CA GLU A 121 10.46 -10.62 6.40
C GLU A 121 9.82 -9.50 5.59
N LEU A 122 10.59 -8.74 4.80
CA LEU A 122 10.06 -7.76 3.85
C LEU A 122 9.47 -8.42 2.59
N ASN A 123 9.80 -9.68 2.31
CA ASN A 123 9.25 -10.44 1.18
C ASN A 123 7.92 -11.13 1.49
N ILE A 124 7.49 -11.15 2.75
CA ILE A 124 6.17 -11.68 3.11
C ILE A 124 5.13 -10.55 3.17
N PRO A 125 3.84 -10.84 2.93
CA PRO A 125 2.79 -9.84 3.06
C PRO A 125 2.74 -9.22 4.46
N LEU A 126 2.81 -7.89 4.50
CA LEU A 126 2.68 -7.07 5.69
C LEU A 126 1.34 -6.35 5.67
N THR A 127 0.75 -6.14 6.84
CA THR A 127 -0.45 -5.32 6.98
C THR A 127 -0.05 -3.94 7.47
N ILE A 128 -0.35 -2.91 6.69
CA ILE A 128 -0.25 -1.50 7.09
C ILE A 128 -1.63 -1.08 7.60
N GLY A 129 -1.72 -0.66 8.84
CA GLY A 129 -2.94 -0.10 9.41
C GLY A 129 -2.74 1.34 9.83
N VAL A 130 -3.80 2.12 9.65
CA VAL A 130 -3.83 3.54 9.97
C VAL A 130 -4.73 3.75 11.17
N ALA A 131 -4.26 4.57 12.12
CA ALA A 131 -5.03 4.99 13.27
C ALA A 131 -5.00 6.51 13.41
N ALA A 132 -6.06 7.09 13.98
CA ALA A 132 -6.05 8.49 14.38
C ALA A 132 -5.06 8.69 15.54
N GLY A 133 -4.12 9.61 15.39
CA GLY A 133 -3.34 10.15 16.49
C GLY A 133 -3.95 11.44 17.03
N VAL A 134 -3.21 12.15 17.89
CA VAL A 134 -3.67 13.41 18.51
C VAL A 134 -3.76 14.52 17.46
N THR A 135 -2.76 14.60 16.58
CA THR A 135 -2.65 15.65 15.55
C THR A 135 -2.64 15.07 14.13
N GLU A 136 -2.12 13.87 13.95
CA GLU A 136 -1.90 13.24 12.66
C GLU A 136 -2.21 11.74 12.70
N CYS A 137 -2.38 11.13 11.53
CA CYS A 137 -2.49 9.68 11.43
C CYS A 137 -1.19 8.99 11.83
N ARG A 138 -1.31 7.83 12.49
CA ARG A 138 -0.21 6.95 12.87
C ARG A 138 -0.23 5.68 12.05
N ALA A 139 0.95 5.17 11.74
CA ALA A 139 1.10 3.88 11.08
C ALA A 139 1.29 2.77 12.12
N SER A 140 0.83 1.58 11.74
CA SER A 140 1.12 0.35 12.47
C SER A 140 1.31 -0.76 11.46
N VAL A 141 2.30 -1.61 11.70
CA VAL A 141 2.66 -2.69 10.79
C VAL A 141 2.53 -4.01 11.52
N TRP A 142 1.89 -4.98 10.86
CA TRP A 142 1.74 -6.34 11.35
C TRP A 142 2.31 -7.33 10.35
N THR A 143 2.91 -8.40 10.85
CA THR A 143 3.31 -9.55 10.03
C THR A 143 2.13 -10.50 9.81
N GLY A 144 2.24 -11.43 8.86
CA GLY A 144 1.17 -12.39 8.51
C GLY A 144 0.63 -13.24 9.68
N GLY A 145 1.34 -13.32 10.81
CA GLY A 145 0.87 -13.97 12.04
C GLY A 145 0.00 -13.09 12.95
N GLY A 146 -0.40 -11.89 12.53
CA GLY A 146 -1.17 -10.94 13.33
C GLY A 146 -0.37 -10.25 14.46
N ARG A 147 0.95 -10.45 14.48
CA ARG A 147 1.85 -9.79 15.44
C ARG A 147 2.14 -8.37 14.97
N ARG A 148 1.80 -7.38 15.80
CA ARG A 148 2.21 -5.99 15.60
C ARG A 148 3.71 -5.86 15.83
N LEU A 149 4.40 -5.18 14.91
CA LEU A 149 5.81 -4.84 15.07
C LEU A 149 5.97 -3.86 16.23
N LYS A 150 6.93 -4.15 17.10
CA LYS A 150 7.34 -3.24 18.16
C LYS A 150 8.48 -2.41 17.62
N VAL A 151 8.28 -1.10 17.57
CA VAL A 151 9.31 -0.15 17.13
C VAL A 151 10.12 0.26 18.36
N PRO A 152 11.44 0.05 18.37
CA PRO A 152 12.32 0.57 19.42
C PRO A 152 12.28 2.11 19.48
N ASP A 153 12.37 2.66 20.68
CA ASP A 153 12.35 4.11 20.89
C ASP A 153 13.51 4.81 20.17
N GLU A 154 14.64 4.14 19.96
CA GLU A 154 15.78 4.71 19.24
C GLU A 154 15.44 5.02 17.77
N LEU A 155 14.62 4.17 17.12
CA LEU A 155 14.22 4.36 15.73
C LEU A 155 13.21 5.50 15.57
N MET A 156 12.42 5.77 16.60
CA MET A 156 11.45 6.88 16.61
C MET A 156 12.13 8.26 16.60
N CYS A 157 13.40 8.32 17.01
CA CYS A 157 14.21 9.54 17.04
C CYS A 157 15.05 9.76 15.78
N LEU A 158 15.12 8.78 14.87
CA LEU A 158 15.92 8.89 13.67
C LEU A 158 15.27 9.83 12.64
N PRO A 159 16.07 10.58 11.85
CA PRO A 159 15.54 11.35 10.74
C PRO A 159 14.80 10.46 9.74
N VAL A 160 13.61 10.87 9.30
CA VAL A 160 12.78 10.10 8.36
C VAL A 160 13.54 9.72 7.08
N ARG A 161 14.44 10.59 6.60
CA ARG A 161 15.28 10.32 5.43
C ARG A 161 16.28 9.19 5.65
N GLU A 162 16.84 9.12 6.84
CA GLU A 162 17.79 8.07 7.19
C GLU A 162 17.06 6.72 7.25
N LEU A 163 15.90 6.68 7.90
CA LEU A 163 15.03 5.51 7.89
C LEU A 163 14.60 5.11 6.47
N ALA A 164 14.22 6.07 5.62
CA ALA A 164 13.85 5.80 4.23
C ALA A 164 15.02 5.20 3.42
N HIS A 165 16.24 5.66 3.66
CA HIS A 165 17.43 5.10 3.04
C HIS A 165 17.67 3.66 3.50
N GLN A 166 17.65 3.41 4.81
CA GLN A 166 17.84 2.07 5.39
C GLN A 166 16.80 1.06 4.88
N VAL A 167 15.52 1.46 4.91
CA VAL A 167 14.41 0.63 4.41
C VAL A 167 14.54 0.43 2.90
N GLY A 168 14.94 1.45 2.15
CA GLY A 168 15.18 1.36 0.72
C GLY A 168 16.26 0.32 0.35
N GLU A 169 17.36 0.28 1.10
CA GLU A 169 18.40 -0.76 0.93
C GLU A 169 17.87 -2.15 1.29
N ALA A 170 17.19 -2.29 2.42
CA ALA A 170 16.65 -3.57 2.86
C ALA A 170 15.63 -4.15 1.85
N LEU A 171 14.79 -3.29 1.26
CA LEU A 171 13.83 -3.66 0.22
C LEU A 171 14.51 -4.07 -1.10
N ARG A 172 15.65 -3.44 -1.46
CA ARG A 172 16.46 -3.89 -2.60
C ARG A 172 17.02 -5.28 -2.37
N CYS A 173 17.64 -5.51 -1.21
CA CYS A 173 18.13 -6.84 -0.85
C CYS A 173 17.00 -7.88 -0.83
N ALA A 174 15.80 -7.50 -0.36
CA ALA A 174 14.63 -8.37 -0.38
C ALA A 174 14.17 -8.68 -1.81
N ALA A 175 14.17 -7.69 -2.72
CA ALA A 175 13.85 -7.90 -4.13
C ALA A 175 14.82 -8.88 -4.81
N ASP A 176 16.12 -8.78 -4.54
CA ASP A 176 17.11 -9.71 -5.10
C ASP A 176 16.85 -11.16 -4.67
N LEU A 177 16.42 -11.38 -3.42
CA LEU A 177 16.05 -12.71 -2.92
C LEU A 177 14.82 -13.29 -3.64
N ARG A 178 13.86 -12.47 -4.07
CA ARG A 178 12.67 -12.93 -4.81
C ARG A 178 13.03 -13.49 -6.18
N PHE A 179 13.96 -12.86 -6.89
CA PHE A 179 14.40 -13.33 -8.20
C PHE A 179 15.14 -14.67 -8.16
N VAL A 180 15.78 -15.00 -7.03
CA VAL A 180 16.49 -16.27 -6.87
C VAL A 180 15.52 -17.44 -6.64
N GLU A 181 14.41 -17.23 -5.92
CA GLU A 181 13.43 -18.29 -5.63
C GLU A 181 12.47 -18.58 -6.80
N GLU A 182 12.20 -17.61 -7.68
CA GLU A 182 11.36 -17.83 -8.88
C GLU A 182 12.13 -18.48 -10.05
N GLY A 183 13.46 -18.57 -9.95
CA GLY A 183 14.35 -19.09 -11.00
C GLY A 183 14.92 -20.50 -10.75
N ALA A 184 14.48 -21.20 -9.70
CA ALA A 184 14.94 -22.54 -9.30
C ALA A 184 13.79 -23.56 -9.34
#